data_AF-A0A958H8S2-F1
#
_entry.id   AF-A0A958H8S2-F1
#
_cell.length_a   1.000
_cell.length_b   1.000
_cell.length_c   1.000
_cell.angle_alpha   90.00
_cell.angle_beta   90.00
_cell.angle_gamma   90.00
#
_symmetry.space_group_name_H-M   'P 1'
#
loop_
_entity.id
_entity.type
_entity.pdbx_description
1 polymer ?
#
loop_
_entity_poly.entity_id
_entity_poly.type
_entity_poly.pdbx_seq_one_letter_code
_entity_poly.pdbx_strand_id
1 'polypeptide(L)'
;APKTWRRFLKPRMATFIAELKRINPAVKVAYHSDGNILPIIPDLIEIGLDVLNPIQPQSMDPAEVARLYGDKLCFWGSIDEQYTLPYGTPAEVEAEVHVRLETLGKQGGLIIGPTHHVQLDTPLENFWAMVNTVKGAASNSN
;
A
#
# COMPACT_ATOMS: atom_id res chain seq x y z
N ALA A 1 5.36 4.86 -18.84
CA ALA A 1 4.06 4.71 -19.52
C ALA A 1 3.63 3.23 -19.56
N PRO A 2 2.33 2.91 -19.46
CA PRO A 2 1.83 1.53 -19.37
C PRO A 2 2.26 0.63 -20.53
N LYS A 3 2.27 1.13 -21.78
CA LYS A 3 2.71 0.36 -22.96
C LYS A 3 4.19 -0.07 -22.83
N THR A 4 5.04 0.80 -22.32
CA THR A 4 6.47 0.52 -22.10
C THR A 4 6.65 -0.54 -21.01
N TRP A 5 5.92 -0.41 -19.89
CA TRP A 5 5.96 -1.40 -18.80
C TRP A 5 5.50 -2.78 -19.29
N ARG A 6 4.40 -2.86 -20.05
CA ARG A 6 3.93 -4.12 -20.63
C ARG A 6 4.91 -4.76 -21.60
N ARG A 7 5.59 -3.96 -22.41
CA ARG A 7 6.57 -4.47 -23.39
C ARG A 7 7.84 -5.00 -22.73
N PHE A 8 8.36 -4.29 -21.73
CA PHE A 8 9.71 -4.55 -21.21
C PHE A 8 9.73 -5.18 -19.81
N LEU A 9 8.75 -4.91 -18.96
CA LEU A 9 8.76 -5.35 -17.57
C LEU A 9 7.81 -6.53 -17.34
N LYS A 10 6.57 -6.48 -17.82
CA LYS A 10 5.56 -7.52 -17.57
C LYS A 10 6.08 -8.95 -17.83
N PRO A 11 6.70 -9.28 -18.98
CA PRO A 11 7.11 -10.66 -19.25
C PRO A 11 8.20 -11.14 -18.29
N ARG A 12 9.14 -10.26 -17.92
CA ARG A 12 10.25 -10.58 -17.02
C ARG A 12 9.77 -10.77 -15.58
N MET A 13 8.87 -9.89 -15.14
CA MET A 13 8.25 -9.98 -13.83
C MET A 13 7.39 -11.24 -13.73
N ALA A 14 6.64 -11.58 -14.78
CA ALA A 14 5.84 -12.82 -14.83
C ALA A 14 6.71 -14.06 -14.66
N THR A 15 7.82 -14.17 -15.41
CA THR A 15 8.77 -15.28 -15.25
C THR A 15 9.33 -15.32 -13.83
N PHE A 16 9.74 -14.19 -13.28
CA PHE A 16 10.32 -14.12 -11.94
C PHE A 16 9.34 -14.57 -10.85
N ILE A 17 8.11 -14.05 -10.87
CA ILE A 17 7.07 -14.40 -9.91
C ILE A 17 6.68 -15.88 -10.04
N ALA A 18 6.52 -16.38 -11.26
CA ALA A 18 6.19 -17.78 -11.51
C ALA A 18 7.28 -18.74 -10.99
N GLU A 19 8.56 -18.44 -11.22
CA GLU A 19 9.65 -19.28 -10.71
C GLU A 19 9.74 -19.26 -9.19
N LEU A 20 9.59 -18.09 -8.55
CA LEU A 20 9.57 -17.99 -7.09
C LEU A 20 8.44 -18.83 -6.48
N LYS A 21 7.23 -18.72 -7.05
CA LYS A 21 6.06 -19.48 -6.58
C LYS A 21 6.17 -20.98 -6.90
N ARG A 22 6.87 -21.36 -7.98
CA ARG A 22 7.18 -22.77 -8.29
C ARG A 22 8.11 -23.38 -7.24
N ILE A 23 9.10 -22.63 -6.76
CA ILE A 23 10.03 -23.06 -5.72
C ILE A 23 9.33 -23.12 -4.36
N ASN A 24 8.55 -22.10 -4.02
CA ASN A 24 7.78 -22.03 -2.79
C ASN A 24 6.38 -21.47 -3.07
N PRO A 25 5.34 -22.32 -3.15
CA PRO A 25 3.97 -21.87 -3.42
C PRO A 25 3.40 -20.90 -2.36
N ALA A 26 3.95 -20.90 -1.15
CA ALA A 26 3.51 -20.02 -0.07
C ALA A 26 4.19 -18.63 -0.11
N VAL A 27 5.19 -18.41 -0.97
CA VAL A 27 5.89 -17.12 -1.03
C VAL A 27 4.94 -16.01 -1.49
N LYS A 28 5.03 -14.88 -0.80
CA LYS A 28 4.29 -13.65 -1.13
C LYS A 28 5.21 -12.67 -1.83
N VAL A 29 4.72 -12.11 -2.93
CA VAL A 29 5.46 -11.09 -3.69
C VAL A 29 4.82 -9.73 -3.47
N ALA A 30 5.64 -8.78 -3.04
CA ALA A 30 5.30 -7.37 -3.00
C ALA A 30 5.94 -6.63 -4.18
N TYR A 31 5.21 -5.69 -4.77
CA TYR A 31 5.71 -4.85 -5.85
C TYR A 31 5.60 -3.39 -5.44
N HIS A 32 6.75 -2.71 -5.41
CA HIS A 32 6.84 -1.29 -5.09
C HIS A 32 6.82 -0.44 -6.37
N SER A 33 5.90 0.52 -6.47
CA SER A 33 5.95 1.57 -7.51
C SER A 33 5.19 2.81 -7.11
N ASP A 34 5.87 3.95 -7.22
CA ASP A 34 5.27 5.27 -7.06
C ASP A 34 4.44 5.71 -8.27
N GLY A 35 3.72 6.80 -8.04
CA GLY A 35 2.83 7.48 -8.96
C GLY A 35 1.50 6.76 -9.14
N ASN A 36 0.82 7.14 -10.23
CA ASN A 36 -0.43 6.50 -10.61
C ASN A 36 -0.17 5.27 -11.48
N ILE A 37 -0.26 4.09 -10.86
CA ILE A 37 -0.12 2.79 -11.51
C ILE A 37 -1.46 2.08 -11.76
N LEU A 38 -2.61 2.73 -11.49
CA LEU A 38 -3.94 2.18 -11.78
C LEU A 38 -4.02 1.47 -13.15
N PRO A 39 -3.45 2.02 -14.24
CA PRO A 39 -3.55 1.39 -15.56
C PRO A 39 -2.84 0.04 -15.70
N ILE A 40 -1.96 -0.35 -14.78
CA ILE A 40 -1.19 -1.61 -14.83
C ILE A 40 -1.48 -2.55 -13.65
N ILE A 41 -2.29 -2.15 -12.66
CA ILE A 41 -2.68 -3.04 -11.55
C ILE A 41 -3.30 -4.35 -12.06
N PRO A 42 -4.20 -4.36 -13.07
CA PRO A 42 -4.73 -5.61 -13.60
C PRO A 42 -3.64 -6.54 -14.17
N ASP A 43 -2.62 -5.96 -14.82
CA ASP A 43 -1.49 -6.73 -15.34
C ASP A 43 -0.61 -7.29 -14.23
N LEU A 44 -0.45 -6.57 -13.11
CA LEU A 44 0.29 -7.02 -11.94
C LEU A 44 -0.42 -8.20 -11.25
N ILE A 45 -1.74 -8.12 -11.12
CA ILE A 45 -2.58 -9.21 -10.60
C ILE A 45 -2.46 -10.44 -11.51
N GLU A 46 -2.57 -10.25 -12.84
CA GLU A 46 -2.45 -11.32 -13.83
C GLU A 46 -1.14 -12.11 -13.68
N ILE A 47 -0.03 -11.44 -13.38
CA ILE A 47 1.28 -12.08 -13.23
C ILE A 47 1.53 -12.62 -11.81
N GLY A 48 0.54 -12.60 -10.92
CA GLY A 48 0.57 -13.25 -9.61
C GLY A 48 1.09 -12.38 -8.46
N LEU A 49 0.92 -11.05 -8.54
CA LEU A 49 1.22 -10.17 -7.42
C LEU A 49 0.32 -10.46 -6.21
N ASP A 50 0.89 -10.47 -5.00
CA ASP A 50 0.11 -10.62 -3.75
C ASP A 50 -0.08 -9.29 -3.02
N VAL A 51 0.96 -8.43 -2.99
CA VAL A 51 0.98 -7.18 -2.22
C VAL A 51 1.34 -5.99 -3.10
N LEU A 52 0.49 -4.96 -3.13
CA LEU A 52 0.78 -3.70 -3.81
C LEU A 52 1.35 -2.68 -2.81
N ASN A 53 2.53 -2.16 -3.12
CA ASN A 53 3.25 -1.19 -2.30
C ASN A 53 3.64 0.03 -3.17
N PRO A 54 3.53 1.26 -2.68
CA PRO A 54 2.50 1.70 -1.76
C PRO A 54 1.17 1.90 -2.50
N ILE A 55 0.15 2.35 -1.79
CA ILE A 55 -0.91 3.18 -2.39
C ILE A 55 -0.59 4.63 -2.03
N GLN A 56 -0.24 5.47 -2.99
CA GLN A 56 0.07 6.89 -2.70
C GLN A 56 -1.20 7.76 -2.78
N PRO A 57 -1.69 8.31 -1.64
CA PRO A 57 -2.93 9.09 -1.64
C PRO A 57 -2.91 10.31 -2.56
N GLN A 58 -1.73 10.93 -2.75
CA GLN A 58 -1.55 12.08 -3.63
C GLN A 58 -1.59 11.73 -5.13
N SER A 59 -1.55 10.44 -5.49
CA SER A 59 -1.57 9.96 -6.89
C SER A 59 -2.77 9.08 -7.23
N MET A 60 -3.33 8.37 -6.25
CA MET A 60 -4.44 7.43 -6.40
C MET A 60 -5.36 7.53 -5.19
N ASP A 61 -6.67 7.48 -5.40
CA ASP A 61 -7.63 7.38 -4.29
C ASP A 61 -7.55 5.98 -3.65
N PRO A 62 -7.11 5.86 -2.38
CA PRO A 62 -6.97 4.55 -1.76
C PRO A 62 -8.30 3.80 -1.57
N ALA A 63 -9.43 4.52 -1.40
CA ALA A 63 -10.75 3.90 -1.29
C ALA A 63 -11.21 3.34 -2.65
N GLU A 64 -10.92 4.03 -3.75
CA GLU A 64 -11.18 3.52 -5.10
C GLU A 64 -10.36 2.26 -5.38
N VAL A 65 -9.06 2.28 -5.06
CA VAL A 65 -8.18 1.11 -5.23
C VAL A 65 -8.68 -0.09 -4.41
N ALA A 66 -9.06 0.12 -3.16
CA ALA A 66 -9.63 -0.92 -2.31
C ALA A 66 -10.92 -1.49 -2.90
N ARG A 67 -11.82 -0.64 -3.42
CA ARG A 67 -13.06 -1.08 -4.07
C ARG A 67 -12.81 -1.93 -5.33
N LEU A 68 -11.79 -1.59 -6.11
CA LEU A 68 -11.49 -2.26 -7.37
C LEU A 68 -10.69 -3.56 -7.20
N TYR A 69 -9.82 -3.63 -6.20
CA TYR A 69 -8.78 -4.67 -6.12
C TYR A 69 -8.59 -5.29 -4.72
N GLY A 70 -9.33 -4.87 -3.71
CA GLY A 70 -9.18 -5.35 -2.33
C GLY A 70 -9.55 -6.82 -2.12
N ASP A 71 -10.26 -7.44 -3.06
CA ASP A 71 -10.53 -8.88 -3.09
C ASP A 71 -9.37 -9.71 -3.69
N LYS A 72 -8.39 -9.05 -4.31
CA LYS A 72 -7.30 -9.69 -5.07
C LYS A 72 -5.92 -9.37 -4.53
N LEU A 73 -5.76 -8.24 -3.84
CA LEU A 73 -4.48 -7.74 -3.38
C LEU A 73 -4.52 -7.41 -1.89
N CYS A 74 -3.39 -7.65 -1.24
CA CYS A 74 -3.04 -6.96 -0.01
C CYS A 74 -2.41 -5.61 -0.37
N PHE A 75 -2.67 -4.58 0.43
CA PHE A 75 -2.09 -3.25 0.28
C PHE A 75 -1.07 -3.01 1.38
N TRP A 76 0.03 -2.34 1.04
CA TRP A 76 1.04 -1.90 1.99
C TRP A 76 1.18 -0.39 1.92
N GLY A 77 1.16 0.30 3.06
CA GLY A 77 1.40 1.74 3.18
C GLY A 77 0.10 2.53 3.30
N SER A 78 -0.04 3.56 2.47
CA SER A 78 -1.20 4.46 2.34
C SER A 78 -1.35 5.61 3.35
N ILE A 79 -0.44 5.78 4.30
CA ILE A 79 -0.36 7.02 5.09
C ILE A 79 0.45 8.06 4.31
N ASP A 80 -0.12 9.23 4.11
CA ASP A 80 0.50 10.30 3.33
C ASP A 80 1.75 10.88 4.02
N GLU A 81 2.88 10.74 3.33
CA GLU A 81 4.17 11.29 3.75
C GLU A 81 4.50 12.65 3.13
N GLN A 82 3.70 13.12 2.18
CA GLN A 82 3.94 14.40 1.51
C GLN A 82 3.25 15.56 2.24
N TYR A 83 2.14 15.28 2.93
CA TYR A 83 1.43 16.28 3.71
C TYR A 83 1.12 15.84 5.14
N THR A 84 0.37 14.76 5.35
CA THR A 84 -0.16 14.43 6.68
C THR A 84 0.94 14.20 7.72
N LEU A 85 1.95 13.39 7.41
CA LEU A 85 3.06 13.15 8.34
C LEU A 85 3.96 14.37 8.58
N PRO A 86 4.46 15.09 7.55
CA PRO A 86 5.38 16.22 7.78
C PRO A 86 4.70 17.51 8.26
N TYR A 87 3.45 17.77 7.86
CA TYR A 87 2.82 19.09 8.04
C TYR A 87 1.45 19.05 8.72
N GLY A 88 0.82 17.88 8.82
CA GLY A 88 -0.44 17.72 9.54
C GLY A 88 -0.26 17.77 11.05
N THR A 89 -1.38 17.68 11.75
CA THR A 89 -1.48 17.55 13.20
C THR A 89 -1.57 16.08 13.62
N PRO A 90 -1.23 15.73 14.88
CA PRO A 90 -1.44 14.37 15.39
C PRO A 90 -2.88 13.84 15.20
N ALA A 91 -3.88 14.72 15.31
CA ALA A 91 -5.28 14.36 15.10
C ALA A 91 -5.60 14.06 13.64
N GLU A 92 -4.98 14.77 12.68
CA GLU A 92 -5.12 14.47 11.26
C GLU A 92 -4.45 13.15 10.89
N VAL A 93 -3.29 12.84 11.51
CA VAL A 93 -2.61 11.54 11.36
C VAL A 93 -3.49 10.40 11.89
N GLU A 94 -4.04 10.54 13.09
CA GLU A 94 -4.96 9.58 13.69
C GLU A 94 -6.19 9.36 12.79
N ALA A 95 -6.82 10.45 12.32
CA ALA A 95 -7.96 10.39 11.43
C ALA A 95 -7.62 9.67 10.11
N GLU A 96 -6.46 9.96 9.50
CA GLU A 96 -6.04 9.26 8.28
C GLU A 96 -5.85 7.77 8.52
N VAL A 97 -5.21 7.37 9.62
CA VAL A 97 -5.03 5.96 10.00
C VAL A 97 -6.40 5.27 10.10
N HIS A 98 -7.37 5.87 10.80
CA HIS A 98 -8.72 5.32 10.91
C HIS A 98 -9.39 5.19 9.54
N VAL A 99 -9.32 6.22 8.69
CA VAL A 99 -9.85 6.16 7.32
C VAL A 99 -9.21 5.01 6.53
N ARG A 100 -7.90 4.78 6.63
CA ARG A 100 -7.25 3.65 5.92
C ARG A 100 -7.71 2.29 6.44
N LEU A 101 -7.89 2.15 7.75
CA LEU A 101 -8.41 0.93 8.36
C LEU A 101 -9.86 0.66 7.93
N GLU A 102 -10.69 1.70 7.85
CA GLU A 102 -12.10 1.58 7.44
C GLU A 102 -12.30 1.40 5.93
N THR A 103 -11.32 1.79 5.11
CA THR A 103 -11.38 1.69 3.64
C THR A 103 -10.60 0.49 3.13
N LEU A 104 -9.26 0.54 3.19
CA LEU A 104 -8.39 -0.54 2.70
C LEU A 104 -8.39 -1.74 3.64
N GLY A 105 -8.40 -1.50 4.95
CA GLY A 105 -8.28 -2.53 5.97
C GLY A 105 -9.57 -3.27 6.31
N LYS A 106 -10.73 -2.84 5.79
CA LYS A 106 -12.06 -3.30 6.23
C LYS A 106 -12.27 -4.81 6.10
N GLN A 107 -11.65 -5.43 5.10
CA GLN A 107 -11.75 -6.87 4.84
C GLN A 107 -10.44 -7.61 5.15
N GLY A 108 -9.56 -7.00 5.95
CA GLY A 108 -8.17 -7.41 6.07
C GLY A 108 -7.34 -6.98 4.86
N GLY A 109 -6.15 -7.54 4.71
CA GLY A 109 -5.30 -7.27 3.55
C GLY A 109 -4.66 -5.88 3.54
N LEU A 110 -4.45 -5.25 4.70
CA LEU A 110 -3.69 -4.00 4.83
C LEU A 110 -2.49 -4.17 5.77
N ILE A 111 -1.30 -3.87 5.25
CA ILE A 111 -0.07 -3.64 6.01
C ILE A 111 0.09 -2.13 6.12
N ILE A 112 -0.50 -1.52 7.15
CA ILE A 112 -0.56 -0.07 7.28
C ILE A 112 0.83 0.53 7.58
N GLY A 113 1.11 1.68 6.96
CA GLY A 113 2.34 2.43 7.18
C GLY A 113 2.44 3.64 6.24
N PRO A 114 3.53 4.40 6.33
CA PRO A 114 3.82 5.48 5.37
C PRO A 114 4.00 4.93 3.94
N THR A 115 3.81 5.78 2.93
CA THR A 115 3.99 5.42 1.52
C THR A 115 5.44 5.13 1.14
N HIS A 116 6.41 5.76 1.80
CA HIS A 116 7.82 5.44 1.85
C HIS A 116 8.32 5.47 3.31
N HIS A 117 9.63 5.59 3.51
CA HIS A 117 10.23 5.77 4.81
C HIS A 117 9.81 7.11 5.41
N VAL A 118 9.59 7.13 6.72
CA VAL A 118 9.46 8.35 7.51
C VAL A 118 10.68 9.23 7.27
N GLN A 119 10.44 10.46 6.84
CA GLN A 119 11.47 11.44 6.51
C GLN A 119 11.82 12.29 7.73
N LEU A 120 12.95 13.00 7.67
CA LEU A 120 13.48 13.80 8.79
C LEU A 120 12.61 15.02 9.16
N ASP A 121 11.72 15.41 8.25
CA ASP A 121 10.77 16.50 8.42
C ASP A 121 9.46 16.06 9.10
N THR A 122 9.28 14.77 9.38
CA THR A 122 8.14 14.27 10.16
C THR A 122 8.33 14.58 11.65
N PRO A 123 7.47 15.40 12.27
CA PRO A 123 7.51 15.64 13.70
C PRO A 123 7.33 14.34 14.50
N LEU A 124 8.02 14.23 15.64
CA LEU A 124 7.92 13.03 16.47
C LEU A 124 6.50 12.81 16.99
N GLU A 125 5.73 13.88 17.28
CA GLU A 125 4.33 13.74 17.66
C GLU A 125 3.49 13.07 16.58
N ASN A 126 3.71 13.37 15.30
CA ASN A 126 2.99 12.76 14.19
C ASN A 126 3.38 11.30 14.00
N PHE A 127 4.68 11.00 14.10
CA PHE A 127 5.16 9.60 14.08
C PHE A 127 4.51 8.77 15.20
N TRP A 128 4.51 9.28 16.44
CA TRP A 128 3.91 8.58 17.57
C TRP A 128 2.39 8.52 17.48
N ALA A 129 1.73 9.53 16.95
CA ALA A 129 0.29 9.49 16.68
C ALA A 129 -0.04 8.33 15.74
N MET A 130 0.69 8.17 14.63
CA MET A 130 0.51 7.05 13.70
C MET A 130 0.72 5.70 14.41
N VAL A 131 1.87 5.52 15.08
CA VAL A 131 2.23 4.26 15.74
C VAL A 131 1.22 3.88 16.83
N ASN A 132 0.83 4.83 17.68
CA ASN A 132 -0.11 4.58 18.77
C ASN A 132 -1.51 4.28 18.25
N THR A 133 -1.97 5.00 17.22
CA THR A 133 -3.28 4.74 16.60
C THR A 133 -3.34 3.34 15.99
N VAL A 134 -2.31 2.93 15.25
CA VAL A 134 -2.23 1.58 14.67
C VAL A 134 -2.24 0.50 15.75
N LYS A 135 -1.47 0.66 16.82
CA LYS A 135 -1.43 -0.30 17.95
C LYS A 135 -2.74 -0.35 18.73
N GLY A 136 -3.37 0.81 18.95
CA GLY A 136 -4.66 0.91 19.63
C GLY A 136 -5.77 0.20 18.85
N ALA A 137 -5.84 0.43 17.53
CA ALA A 137 -6.83 -0.23 16.67
C ALA A 137 -6.66 -1.76 16.63
N ALA A 138 -5.43 -2.26 16.54
CA ALA A 138 -5.14 -3.69 16.58
C ALA A 138 -5.60 -4.36 17.88
N SER A 139 -5.57 -3.63 19.00
CA SER A 139 -5.97 -4.15 20.32
C SER A 139 -7.49 -4.27 20.47
N ASN A 140 -8.26 -3.47 19.73
CA ASN A 140 -9.73 -3.46 19.74
C ASN A 140 -10.36 -4.42 18.70
N SER A 141 -9.53 -5.08 17.89
CA SER A 141 -9.97 -5.95 16.79
C SER A 141 -9.89 -7.46 17.12
N ASN A 142 -9.51 -7.79 18.36
CA ASN A 142 -9.52 -9.14 18.95
C ASN A 142 -10.69 -9.29 19.93
#